data_AF-A0A350DAT8-F1
#
_entry.id   AF-A0A350DAT8-F1
#
_cell.length_a   1.000
_cell.length_b   1.000
_cell.length_c   1.000
_cell.angle_alpha   90.00
_cell.angle_beta   90.00
_cell.angle_gamma   90.00
#
_symmetry.space_group_name_H-M   'P 1'
#
loop_
_entity.id
_entity.type
_entity.pdbx_description
1 polymer ?
#
loop_
_entity_poly.entity_id
_entity_poly.type
_entity_poly.pdbx_seq_one_letter_code
_entity_poly.pdbx_strand_id
1 'polypeptide(L)'
;MSFQSLCSSQADVYQPTNYLIERREVSASIPIEFQPPLPCQLSCEIEGSDCTGEVIFEGLDGECQPITETLTYISPFIKQTEKIFASLDAVLTSGLVEEVPKPTIAVRAVQTSGAPLEMLRKLYTIPIRTWQEKGVLSLDEPGMIPQVILRFASSCLDLESGYILKIDEKDYRTTEVIKVRAYSKDHHVEGNLEIS
;
A
#
# COMPACT_ATOMS: atom_id res chain seq x y z
N MET A 1 -46.16 -5.03 -2.41
CA MET A 1 -44.81 -4.58 -2.01
C MET A 1 -43.82 -5.18 -2.98
N SER A 2 -43.28 -4.38 -3.90
CA SER A 2 -42.35 -4.86 -4.94
C SER A 2 -40.96 -5.05 -4.34
N PHE A 3 -40.35 -6.21 -4.61
CA PHE A 3 -38.94 -6.49 -4.38
C PHE A 3 -38.10 -5.35 -4.96
N GLN A 4 -37.52 -4.52 -4.10
CA GLN A 4 -36.55 -3.52 -4.53
C GLN A 4 -35.41 -4.24 -5.24
N SER A 5 -35.14 -3.75 -6.45
CA SER A 5 -34.06 -4.11 -7.34
C SER A 5 -32.81 -4.52 -6.57
N LEU A 6 -32.36 -5.74 -6.80
CA LEU A 6 -31.03 -6.20 -6.43
C LEU A 6 -30.02 -5.46 -7.31
N CYS A 7 -29.71 -4.21 -6.99
CA CYS A 7 -28.77 -3.39 -7.75
C CYS A 7 -27.39 -4.04 -7.70
N SER A 8 -26.95 -4.62 -8.82
CA SER A 8 -25.55 -4.93 -9.07
C SER A 8 -24.87 -3.66 -9.56
N SER A 9 -23.81 -3.23 -8.88
CA SER A 9 -22.92 -2.17 -9.35
C SER A 9 -21.60 -2.77 -9.85
N GLN A 10 -20.87 -2.03 -10.67
CA GLN A 10 -19.47 -2.32 -10.93
C GLN A 10 -18.63 -1.58 -9.90
N ALA A 11 -17.62 -2.26 -9.35
CA ALA A 11 -16.70 -1.68 -8.39
C ALA A 11 -15.26 -1.88 -8.85
N ASP A 12 -14.43 -0.88 -8.60
CA ASP A 12 -12.99 -1.01 -8.75
C ASP A 12 -12.38 -1.52 -7.44
N VAL A 13 -11.53 -2.53 -7.55
CA VAL A 13 -10.87 -3.18 -6.42
C VAL A 13 -9.44 -2.67 -6.32
N TYR A 14 -9.06 -2.26 -5.11
CA TYR A 14 -7.72 -1.77 -4.79
C TYR A 14 -7.15 -2.51 -3.58
N GLN A 15 -5.82 -2.61 -3.54
CA GLN A 15 -5.09 -3.05 -2.35
C GLN A 15 -4.09 -1.96 -1.92
N PRO A 16 -3.95 -1.71 -0.60
CA PRO A 16 -2.87 -0.89 -0.09
C PRO A 16 -1.53 -1.54 -0.46
N THR A 17 -0.67 -0.80 -1.16
CA THR A 17 0.67 -1.27 -1.49
C THR A 17 1.71 -0.29 -1.00
N ASN A 18 2.78 -0.82 -0.40
CA ASN A 18 3.98 -0.07 -0.10
C ASN A 18 4.76 0.18 -1.39
N TYR A 19 5.23 1.41 -1.58
CA TYR A 19 6.06 1.76 -2.72
C TYR A 19 7.52 1.38 -2.46
N LEU A 20 7.91 0.23 -3.01
CA LEU A 20 9.31 -0.16 -3.15
C LEU A 20 9.87 0.56 -4.38
N ILE A 21 10.83 1.44 -4.16
CA ILE A 21 11.49 2.21 -5.20
C ILE A 21 12.59 1.38 -5.84
N GLU A 22 13.39 0.70 -5.03
CA GLU A 22 14.48 -0.13 -5.50
C GLU A 22 14.74 -1.30 -4.55
N ARG A 23 15.06 -2.47 -5.11
CA ARG A 23 15.67 -3.56 -4.35
C ARG A 23 16.65 -4.31 -5.24
N ARG A 24 17.94 -4.27 -4.89
CA ARG A 24 18.99 -4.88 -5.71
C ARG A 24 20.25 -5.15 -4.90
N GLU A 25 21.13 -6.00 -5.43
CA GLU A 25 22.51 -6.08 -4.95
C GLU A 25 23.18 -4.70 -5.08
N VAL A 26 23.98 -4.35 -4.08
CA VAL A 26 24.70 -3.09 -4.06
C VAL A 26 25.71 -2.99 -5.21
N SER A 27 25.65 -1.89 -5.94
CA SER A 27 26.60 -1.48 -6.99
C SER A 27 26.88 0.02 -6.90
N ALA A 28 28.02 0.47 -7.43
CA ALA A 28 28.43 1.89 -7.37
C ALA A 28 27.37 2.85 -7.93
N SER A 29 26.61 2.40 -8.92
CA SER A 29 25.45 3.10 -9.46
C SER A 29 24.29 2.13 -9.65
N ILE A 30 23.09 2.55 -9.25
CA ILE A 30 21.86 1.78 -9.33
C ILE A 30 20.84 2.63 -10.11
N PRO A 31 20.39 2.18 -11.30
CA PRO A 31 19.37 2.89 -12.05
C PRO A 31 18.02 2.77 -11.35
N ILE A 32 17.24 3.86 -11.35
CA ILE A 32 15.91 3.90 -10.75
C ILE A 32 14.86 3.53 -11.78
N GLU A 33 14.30 2.34 -11.65
CA GLU A 33 13.22 1.85 -12.53
C GLU A 33 11.84 2.34 -12.10
N PHE A 34 11.68 2.68 -10.82
CA PHE A 34 10.41 3.07 -10.22
C PHE A 34 10.52 4.38 -9.41
N GLN A 35 9.60 5.32 -9.65
CA GLN A 35 9.61 6.64 -9.02
C GLN A 35 8.62 6.73 -7.85
N PRO A 36 8.91 7.54 -6.81
CA PRO A 36 7.92 7.85 -5.79
C PRO A 36 6.63 8.40 -6.41
N PRO A 37 5.44 7.95 -5.98
CA PRO A 37 4.19 8.39 -6.57
C PRO A 37 3.77 9.82 -6.16
N LEU A 38 4.33 10.32 -5.06
CA LEU A 38 4.12 11.66 -4.52
C LEU A 38 5.29 12.01 -3.61
N PRO A 39 5.53 13.32 -3.35
CA PRO A 39 6.68 13.76 -2.56
C PRO A 39 6.73 13.07 -1.19
N CYS A 40 7.84 12.38 -0.91
CA CYS A 40 8.00 11.58 0.30
C CYS A 40 9.44 11.54 0.79
N GLN A 41 9.66 11.09 2.02
CA GLN A 41 10.99 10.67 2.47
C GLN A 41 11.27 9.25 1.97
N LEU A 42 12.53 8.84 2.02
CA LEU A 42 12.99 7.52 1.60
C LEU A 42 13.55 6.79 2.82
N SER A 43 13.10 5.56 3.01
CA SER A 43 13.73 4.63 3.93
C SER A 43 14.64 3.72 3.12
N CYS A 44 15.89 3.62 3.56
CA CYS A 44 16.93 2.81 2.94
C CYS A 44 17.41 1.77 3.95
N GLU A 45 17.22 0.52 3.58
CA GLU A 45 17.61 -0.66 4.34
C GLU A 45 18.76 -1.35 3.61
N ILE A 46 19.83 -1.65 4.35
CA ILE A 46 20.93 -2.48 3.87
C ILE A 46 20.92 -3.80 4.63
N GLU A 47 20.80 -4.90 3.87
CA GLU A 47 20.86 -6.27 4.37
C GLU A 47 22.18 -6.92 3.92
N GLY A 48 22.95 -7.51 4.84
CA GLY A 48 24.26 -8.11 4.55
C GLY A 48 25.19 -8.09 5.77
N SER A 49 26.38 -8.71 5.70
CA SER A 49 27.40 -8.59 6.76
C SER A 49 27.99 -7.18 6.84
N ASP A 50 28.59 -6.85 7.98
CA ASP A 50 29.23 -5.57 8.37
C ASP A 50 29.54 -4.60 7.21
N CYS A 51 28.54 -3.82 6.82
CA CYS A 51 28.68 -2.86 5.73
C CYS A 51 29.03 -1.47 6.29
N THR A 52 30.16 -0.92 5.84
CA THR A 52 30.53 0.48 6.08
C THR A 52 30.58 1.22 4.75
N GLY A 53 29.88 2.34 4.64
CA GLY A 53 29.86 3.11 3.41
C GLY A 53 28.71 4.09 3.35
N GLU A 54 28.32 4.50 2.16
CA GLU A 54 27.33 5.54 1.92
C GLU A 54 26.36 5.13 0.81
N VAL A 55 25.11 5.54 1.00
CA VAL A 55 24.08 5.55 -0.05
C VAL A 55 23.73 7.01 -0.32
N ILE A 56 23.84 7.42 -1.58
CA ILE A 56 23.59 8.79 -2.02
C ILE A 56 22.35 8.78 -2.91
N PHE A 57 21.36 9.57 -2.53
CA PHE A 57 20.13 9.79 -3.28
C PHE A 57 20.24 11.11 -4.04
N GLU A 58 20.03 11.07 -5.35
CA GLU A 58 19.94 12.25 -6.20
C GLU A 58 18.54 12.33 -6.82
N GLY A 59 17.96 13.52 -6.88
CA GLY A 59 16.63 13.71 -7.43
C GLY A 59 16.16 15.16 -7.35
N LEU A 60 14.84 15.35 -7.37
CA LEU A 60 14.20 16.67 -7.28
C LEU A 60 13.30 16.77 -6.05
N ASP A 61 13.19 17.96 -5.49
CA ASP A 61 12.22 18.29 -4.44
C ASP A 61 10.84 18.67 -5.01
N GLY A 62 9.92 19.06 -4.12
CA GLY A 62 8.56 19.48 -4.50
C GLY A 62 8.49 20.75 -5.37
N GLU A 63 9.56 21.53 -5.44
CA GLU A 63 9.70 22.74 -6.27
C GLU A 63 10.51 22.48 -7.55
N CYS A 64 10.75 21.20 -7.87
CA CYS A 64 11.59 20.75 -8.99
C CYS A 64 13.04 21.26 -8.91
N GLN A 65 13.54 21.55 -7.71
CA GLN A 65 14.96 21.88 -7.50
C GLN A 65 15.76 20.60 -7.27
N PRO A 66 16.97 20.49 -7.85
CA PRO A 66 17.86 19.38 -7.59
C PRO A 66 18.23 19.26 -6.11
N ILE A 67 18.08 18.07 -5.56
CA ILE A 67 18.47 17.72 -4.20
C ILE A 67 19.29 16.43 -4.17
N THR A 68 20.29 16.43 -3.30
CA THR A 68 21.11 15.26 -2.99
C THR A 68 21.10 15.01 -1.49
N GLU A 69 20.98 13.77 -1.06
CA GLU A 69 21.13 13.38 0.33
C GLU A 69 21.98 12.11 0.48
N THR A 70 22.84 12.10 1.49
CA THR A 70 23.75 10.99 1.76
C THR A 70 23.40 10.35 3.10
N LEU A 71 23.19 9.04 3.09
CA LEU A 71 23.05 8.21 4.28
C LEU A 71 24.32 7.39 4.50
N THR A 72 25.04 7.65 5.59
CA THR A 72 26.25 6.91 5.96
C THR A 72 25.92 5.70 6.83
N TYR A 73 26.49 4.54 6.54
CA TYR A 73 26.31 3.28 7.25
C TYR A 73 27.63 2.82 7.88
N ILE A 74 27.56 2.33 9.11
CA ILE A 74 28.67 1.70 9.85
C ILE A 74 28.35 0.24 10.26
N SER A 75 27.09 -0.15 10.06
CA SER A 75 26.56 -1.50 10.24
C SER A 75 25.25 -1.60 9.46
N PRO A 76 24.78 -2.83 9.16
CA PRO A 76 23.47 -3.04 8.54
C PRO A 76 22.38 -2.45 9.43
N PHE A 77 21.62 -1.49 8.91
CA PHE A 77 20.53 -0.85 9.62
C PHE A 77 19.56 -0.18 8.64
N ILE A 78 18.42 0.26 9.14
CA ILE A 78 17.48 1.09 8.39
C ILE A 78 17.78 2.55 8.69
N LYS A 79 17.96 3.36 7.65
CA LYS A 79 18.04 4.81 7.76
C LYS A 79 16.98 5.47 6.90
N GLN A 80 16.64 6.70 7.26
CA GLN A 80 15.62 7.47 6.57
C GLN A 80 16.22 8.82 6.17
N THR A 81 15.84 9.31 5.01
CA THR A 81 16.20 10.64 4.55
C THR A 81 15.48 11.71 5.35
N GLU A 82 16.16 12.81 5.61
CA GLU A 82 15.56 14.03 6.17
C GLU A 82 14.85 14.82 5.06
N LYS A 83 15.33 14.78 3.82
CA LYS A 83 14.73 15.47 2.68
C LYS A 83 13.58 14.69 2.06
N ILE A 84 12.64 15.46 1.52
CA ILE A 84 11.48 14.98 0.77
C ILE A 84 11.84 15.00 -0.71
N PHE A 85 11.76 13.85 -1.35
CA PHE A 85 12.00 13.66 -2.78
C PHE A 85 10.66 13.58 -3.52
N ALA A 86 10.49 14.43 -4.53
CA ALA A 86 9.39 14.33 -5.49
C ALA A 86 9.71 13.37 -6.64
N SER A 87 11.00 13.21 -6.98
CA SER A 87 11.51 12.22 -7.93
C SER A 87 12.95 11.85 -7.60
N LEU A 88 13.41 10.74 -8.17
CA LEU A 88 14.77 10.22 -8.01
C LEU A 88 15.43 10.02 -9.36
N ASP A 89 16.61 10.60 -9.52
CA ASP A 89 17.41 10.45 -10.73
C ASP A 89 18.36 9.27 -10.60
N ALA A 90 18.97 9.09 -9.42
CA ALA A 90 19.94 8.01 -9.18
C ALA A 90 20.01 7.61 -7.69
N VAL A 91 20.37 6.35 -7.47
CA VAL A 91 20.89 5.86 -6.18
C VAL A 91 22.32 5.40 -6.40
N LEU A 92 23.25 6.06 -5.73
CA LEU A 92 24.68 5.75 -5.82
C LEU A 92 25.15 5.13 -4.52
N THR A 93 26.18 4.30 -4.60
CA THR A 93 26.80 3.71 -3.40
C THR A 93 28.31 3.93 -3.40
N SER A 94 28.86 4.12 -2.21
CA SER A 94 30.30 4.29 -1.99
C SER A 94 30.73 3.46 -0.79
N GLY A 95 31.83 2.72 -0.89
CA GLY A 95 32.35 1.87 0.20
C GLY A 95 31.59 0.56 0.47
N LEU A 96 30.39 0.38 -0.09
CA LEU A 96 29.52 -0.79 0.18
C LEU A 96 29.71 -1.97 -0.80
N VAL A 97 30.54 -1.82 -1.84
CA VAL A 97 30.61 -2.75 -3.00
C VAL A 97 31.62 -3.90 -2.78
N GLU A 98 32.55 -3.76 -1.84
CA GLU A 98 33.71 -4.66 -1.68
C GLU A 98 33.45 -5.86 -0.75
N GLU A 99 32.31 -5.89 -0.05
CA GLU A 99 31.99 -6.95 0.93
C GLU A 99 31.46 -8.23 0.25
N VAL A 100 31.91 -9.40 0.72
CA VAL A 100 31.45 -10.73 0.25
C VAL A 100 30.83 -11.50 1.42
N PRO A 101 29.53 -11.88 1.35
CA PRO A 101 28.60 -11.69 0.24
C PRO A 101 28.18 -10.23 0.06
N LYS A 102 27.85 -9.85 -1.19
CA LYS A 102 27.43 -8.49 -1.49
C LYS A 102 26.17 -8.11 -0.73
N PRO A 103 26.12 -6.93 -0.09
CA PRO A 103 24.91 -6.47 0.56
C PRO A 103 23.80 -6.21 -0.47
N THR A 104 22.56 -6.32 -0.01
CA THR A 104 21.36 -5.90 -0.74
C THR A 104 20.89 -4.57 -0.19
N ILE A 105 20.50 -3.67 -1.08
CA ILE A 105 19.86 -2.40 -0.72
C ILE A 105 18.38 -2.47 -1.06
N ALA A 106 17.53 -1.99 -0.17
CA ALA A 106 16.11 -1.79 -0.41
C ALA A 106 15.72 -0.34 -0.06
N VAL A 107 15.12 0.36 -1.03
CA VAL A 107 14.68 1.75 -0.89
C VAL A 107 13.16 1.79 -0.97
N ARG A 108 12.52 2.43 0.00
CA ARG A 108 11.06 2.52 0.13
C ARG A 108 10.63 3.95 0.32
N ALA A 109 9.49 4.32 -0.27
CA ALA A 109 8.83 5.58 0.04
C ALA A 109 8.19 5.51 1.45
N VAL A 110 8.42 6.53 2.26
CA VAL A 110 7.88 6.64 3.63
C VAL A 110 7.34 8.04 3.89
N GLN A 111 6.39 8.11 4.81
CA GLN A 111 5.92 9.36 5.40
C GLN A 111 6.99 9.98 6.31
N THR A 112 6.80 11.24 6.69
CA THR A 112 7.68 11.91 7.67
C THR A 112 7.68 11.26 9.05
N SER A 113 6.63 10.50 9.39
CA SER A 113 6.56 9.66 10.58
C SER A 113 7.44 8.40 10.51
N GLY A 114 7.98 8.06 9.34
CA GLY A 114 8.66 6.81 9.03
C GLY A 114 7.73 5.65 8.69
N ALA A 115 6.41 5.86 8.74
CA ALA A 115 5.46 4.85 8.27
C ALA A 115 5.57 4.67 6.74
N PRO A 116 5.34 3.45 6.21
CA PRO A 116 5.30 3.22 4.77
C PRO A 116 4.34 4.18 4.07
N LEU A 117 4.73 4.67 2.90
CA LEU A 117 3.83 5.40 2.05
C LEU A 117 2.91 4.38 1.35
N GLU A 118 1.66 4.29 1.80
CA GLU A 118 0.64 3.44 1.20
C GLU A 118 -0.16 4.22 0.15
N MET A 119 -0.39 3.62 -1.02
CA MET A 119 -1.47 4.05 -1.91
C MET A 119 -2.26 2.87 -2.44
N LEU A 120 -3.42 3.21 -3.01
CA LEU A 120 -4.32 2.28 -3.65
C LEU A 120 -3.81 1.91 -5.05
N ARG A 121 -3.44 0.65 -5.24
CA ARG A 121 -3.20 0.09 -6.57
C ARG A 121 -4.48 -0.52 -7.10
N LYS A 122 -4.98 -0.02 -8.24
CA LYS A 122 -6.12 -0.65 -8.93
C LYS A 122 -5.71 -2.04 -9.40
N LEU A 123 -6.46 -3.05 -8.98
CA LEU A 123 -6.23 -4.43 -9.35
C LEU A 123 -7.09 -4.83 -10.53
N TYR A 124 -8.40 -4.68 -10.40
CA TYR A 124 -9.37 -5.05 -11.43
C TYR A 124 -10.76 -4.47 -11.11
N THR A 125 -11.68 -4.58 -12.06
CA THR A 125 -13.08 -4.19 -11.90
C THR A 125 -13.95 -5.44 -11.76
N ILE A 126 -14.85 -5.47 -10.78
CA ILE A 126 -15.74 -6.60 -10.52
C ILE A 126 -17.21 -6.19 -10.53
N PRO A 127 -18.11 -7.11 -10.88
CA PRO A 127 -19.50 -7.00 -10.47
C PRO A 127 -19.59 -7.25 -8.96
N ILE A 128 -20.28 -6.34 -8.27
CA ILE A 128 -20.60 -6.48 -6.86
C ILE A 128 -22.08 -6.19 -6.65
N ARG A 129 -22.69 -6.90 -5.71
CA ARG A 129 -23.99 -6.54 -5.16
C ARG A 129 -23.77 -6.02 -3.77
N THR A 130 -24.29 -4.85 -3.46
CA THR A 130 -24.27 -4.31 -2.10
C THR A 130 -25.69 -4.17 -1.55
N TRP A 131 -25.82 -4.32 -0.25
CA TRP A 131 -27.06 -4.05 0.46
C TRP A 131 -26.76 -3.61 1.88
N GLN A 132 -27.59 -2.72 2.40
CA GLN A 132 -27.48 -2.28 3.78
C GLN A 132 -28.16 -3.31 4.68
N GLU A 133 -27.45 -3.83 5.68
CA GLU A 133 -28.09 -4.59 6.75
C GLU A 133 -28.73 -3.62 7.75
N LYS A 134 -29.95 -3.91 8.20
CA LYS A 134 -30.61 -3.08 9.22
C LYS A 134 -29.77 -3.18 10.49
N GLY A 135 -29.23 -2.03 10.92
CA GLY A 135 -28.21 -1.95 11.96
C GLY A 135 -28.56 -2.74 13.23
N VAL A 136 -27.57 -3.46 13.73
CA VAL A 136 -27.57 -4.00 15.09
C VAL A 136 -27.28 -2.82 16.03
N LEU A 137 -28.11 -2.64 17.06
CA LEU A 137 -27.84 -1.64 18.09
C LEU A 137 -26.63 -2.14 18.90
N SER A 138 -25.48 -1.46 18.81
CA SER A 138 -24.37 -1.73 19.73
C SER A 138 -24.51 -0.92 21.01
N LEU A 139 -24.13 -1.53 22.13
CA LEU A 139 -24.25 -1.02 23.50
C LEU A 139 -22.84 -0.71 24.05
N ASP A 140 -21.97 -0.13 23.22
CA ASP A 140 -20.56 0.05 23.58
C ASP A 140 -20.28 1.39 24.31
N GLU A 141 -21.20 2.36 24.29
CA GLU A 141 -21.09 3.64 25.01
C GLU A 141 -22.49 4.11 25.50
N PRO A 142 -22.60 5.06 26.46
CA PRO A 142 -23.88 5.63 26.85
C PRO A 142 -24.52 6.41 25.69
N GLY A 143 -25.23 5.68 24.83
CA GLY A 143 -25.91 6.20 23.65
C GLY A 143 -26.04 5.10 22.58
N MET A 144 -27.25 4.88 22.04
CA MET A 144 -27.42 3.97 20.91
C MET A 144 -26.95 4.66 19.64
N ILE A 145 -25.81 4.24 19.09
CA ILE A 145 -25.35 4.67 17.78
C ILE A 145 -25.77 3.58 16.78
N PRO A 146 -26.65 3.87 15.79
CA PRO A 146 -26.96 2.92 14.74
C PRO A 146 -25.72 2.70 13.88
N GLN A 147 -25.12 1.50 13.96
CA GLN A 147 -24.09 1.10 13.02
C GLN A 147 -24.75 0.70 11.70
N VAL A 148 -24.43 1.43 10.63
CA VAL A 148 -24.82 1.07 9.28
C VAL A 148 -23.74 0.13 8.74
N ILE A 149 -24.03 -1.17 8.71
CA ILE A 149 -23.15 -2.16 8.07
C ILE A 149 -23.61 -2.30 6.62
N LEU A 150 -22.75 -1.91 5.69
CA LEU A 150 -22.94 -2.19 4.27
C LEU A 150 -22.37 -3.59 4.00
N ARG A 151 -23.17 -4.49 3.44
CA ARG A 151 -22.72 -5.82 3.03
C ARG A 151 -22.51 -5.89 1.53
N PHE A 152 -21.68 -6.83 1.11
CA PHE A 152 -21.43 -7.09 -0.29
C PHE A 152 -21.45 -8.58 -0.62
N ALA A 153 -21.69 -8.88 -1.90
CA ALA A 153 -21.47 -10.18 -2.51
C ALA A 153 -20.78 -10.00 -3.88
N SER A 154 -19.76 -10.80 -4.18
CA SER A 154 -19.09 -10.81 -5.47
C SER A 154 -18.70 -12.22 -5.90
N SER A 155 -18.66 -12.47 -7.21
CA SER A 155 -18.11 -13.72 -7.77
C SER A 155 -16.57 -13.77 -7.74
N CYS A 156 -15.91 -12.69 -7.32
CA CYS A 156 -14.45 -12.65 -7.21
C CYS A 156 -13.98 -13.33 -5.91
N LEU A 157 -13.42 -14.54 -6.03
CA LEU A 157 -12.99 -15.35 -4.89
C LEU A 157 -11.67 -14.91 -4.23
N ASP A 158 -11.01 -13.92 -4.84
CA ASP A 158 -9.71 -13.39 -4.42
C ASP A 158 -9.84 -12.10 -3.59
N LEU A 159 -11.07 -11.62 -3.33
CA LEU A 159 -11.28 -10.56 -2.34
C LEU A 159 -10.96 -11.09 -0.94
N GLU A 160 -10.20 -10.30 -0.19
CA GLU A 160 -9.83 -10.57 1.20
C GLU A 160 -10.11 -9.32 2.05
N SER A 161 -10.03 -9.46 3.38
CA SER A 161 -10.11 -8.31 4.27
C SER A 161 -8.96 -7.32 4.01
N GLY A 162 -9.22 -6.02 4.21
CA GLY A 162 -8.27 -4.94 3.97
C GLY A 162 -8.25 -4.36 2.55
N TYR A 163 -8.94 -4.98 1.59
CA TYR A 163 -9.12 -4.42 0.25
C TYR A 163 -10.01 -3.17 0.30
N ILE A 164 -9.77 -2.24 -0.63
CA ILE A 164 -10.61 -1.05 -0.82
C ILE A 164 -11.43 -1.23 -2.09
N LEU A 165 -12.75 -1.08 -1.97
CA LEU A 165 -13.70 -1.11 -3.06
C LEU A 165 -14.18 0.31 -3.34
N LYS A 166 -13.97 0.79 -4.55
CA LYS A 166 -14.55 2.06 -5.00
C LYS A 166 -15.91 1.78 -5.65
N ILE A 167 -16.97 2.23 -4.99
CA ILE A 167 -18.37 2.05 -5.39
C ILE A 167 -19.02 3.43 -5.43
N ASP A 168 -19.54 3.84 -6.59
CA ASP A 168 -20.19 5.14 -6.79
C ASP A 168 -19.36 6.34 -6.26
N GLU A 169 -18.07 6.36 -6.61
CA GLU A 169 -17.08 7.38 -6.17
C GLU A 169 -16.78 7.42 -4.67
N LYS A 170 -17.20 6.40 -3.91
CA LYS A 170 -16.86 6.25 -2.48
C LYS A 170 -15.99 5.03 -2.25
N ASP A 171 -15.02 5.20 -1.35
CA ASP A 171 -14.09 4.15 -0.98
C ASP A 171 -14.61 3.41 0.25
N TYR A 172 -14.66 2.08 0.14
CA TYR A 172 -15.11 1.18 1.18
C TYR A 172 -14.05 0.13 1.49
N ARG A 173 -13.67 -0.02 2.75
CA ARG A 173 -12.76 -1.07 3.20
C ARG A 173 -13.54 -2.35 3.51
N THR A 174 -13.08 -3.48 2.98
CA THR A 174 -13.60 -4.80 3.35
C THR A 174 -13.04 -5.23 4.71
N THR A 175 -13.89 -5.64 5.65
CA THR A 175 -13.43 -6.05 7.00
C THR A 175 -13.68 -7.52 7.33
N GLU A 176 -14.81 -8.09 6.91
CA GLU A 176 -15.20 -9.48 7.18
C GLU A 176 -15.52 -10.27 5.91
N VAL A 177 -14.51 -10.71 5.15
CA VAL A 177 -14.73 -11.44 3.89
C VAL A 177 -14.84 -12.94 4.13
N ILE A 178 -15.99 -13.51 3.78
CA ILE A 178 -16.36 -14.92 3.94
C ILE A 178 -16.53 -15.54 2.55
N LYS A 179 -15.81 -16.64 2.29
CA LYS A 179 -15.97 -17.44 1.08
C LYS A 179 -17.19 -18.35 1.21
N VAL A 180 -18.27 -18.03 0.52
CA VAL A 180 -19.53 -18.78 0.57
C VAL A 180 -19.52 -19.83 -0.54
N ARG A 181 -19.55 -21.11 -0.14
CA ARG A 181 -19.82 -22.23 -1.06
C ARG A 181 -21.31 -22.51 -1.03
N ALA A 182 -22.03 -22.11 -2.07
CA ALA A 182 -23.41 -22.53 -2.25
C ALA A 182 -23.46 -24.01 -2.70
N TYR A 183 -24.54 -24.71 -2.35
CA TYR A 183 -24.81 -26.08 -2.81
C TYR A 183 -25.06 -26.15 -4.34
N SER A 184 -25.38 -25.02 -4.97
CA SER A 184 -25.37 -24.81 -6.43
C SER A 184 -24.05 -24.14 -6.84
N LYS A 185 -23.56 -24.45 -8.04
CA LYS A 185 -22.21 -24.19 -8.57
C LYS A 185 -21.64 -22.76 -8.48
N ASP A 186 -22.40 -21.79 -8.02
CA ASP A 186 -21.98 -20.39 -7.94
C ASP A 186 -21.26 -20.15 -6.61
N HIS A 187 -19.94 -20.04 -6.70
CA HIS A 187 -19.09 -19.64 -5.58
C HIS A 187 -19.05 -18.12 -5.55
N HIS A 188 -19.32 -17.54 -4.39
CA HIS A 188 -19.20 -16.10 -4.20
C HIS A 188 -18.58 -15.79 -2.84
N VAL A 189 -18.01 -14.59 -2.72
CA VAL A 189 -17.58 -14.02 -1.45
C VAL A 189 -18.65 -13.09 -0.96
N GLU A 190 -18.87 -13.07 0.34
CA GLU A 190 -19.69 -12.08 1.02
C GLU A 190 -18.87 -11.38 2.10
N GLY A 191 -19.22 -10.16 2.45
CA GLY A 191 -18.60 -9.54 3.61
C GLY A 191 -19.16 -8.19 3.97
N ASN A 192 -18.49 -7.52 4.89
CA ASN A 192 -18.84 -6.19 5.37
C ASN A 192 -17.92 -5.14 4.76
N LEU A 193 -18.49 -3.95 4.57
CA LEU A 193 -17.84 -2.74 4.07
C LEU A 193 -17.96 -1.63 5.11
N GLU A 194 -16.83 -1.00 5.38
CA GLU A 194 -16.72 0.21 6.20
C GLU A 194 -16.28 1.36 5.32
N ILE A 195 -16.75 2.58 5.60
CA ILE A 195 -16.28 3.77 4.87
C ILE A 195 -14.81 3.97 5.22
N SER A 196 -13.95 4.03 4.20
CA SER A 196 -12.51 4.21 4.39
C SER A 196 -12.12 5.68 4.56
#